data_AF-K2ELV1-F1
#
_entry.id   AF-K2ELV1-F1
#
_cell.length_a   1.000
_cell.length_b   1.000
_cell.length_c   1.000
_cell.angle_alpha   90.00
_cell.angle_beta   90.00
_cell.angle_gamma   90.00
#
_symmetry.space_group_name_H-M   'P 1'
#
loop_
_entity.id
_entity.type
_entity.pdbx_description
1 polymer ?
#
loop_
_entity_poly.entity_id
_entity_poly.type
_entity_poly.pdbx_seq_one_letter_code
_entity_poly.pdbx_strand_id
1 'polypeptide(L)'
;MKEKIVAFLKKNLLVIIIIILLMIISSLFIEKQNLKFALINYRAVPDVKLTNTLSYSSYDNSFSGSATGFVKFEEGEKQPKNLDLRQYYSIQPTNQRDAGGNQVLTLDEIIVMSQLPPESIGKSKMTKKNEIGSVIVLEDENGVRFYFNKDSKEISMKNEDSSLVTNDLEYRDFVRKFLR
;
A
#
# COMPACT_ATOMS: atom_id res chain seq x y z
N MET A 1 -19.77 -24.70 -56.35
CA MET A 1 -18.87 -24.46 -55.19
C MET A 1 -19.65 -24.24 -53.90
N LYS A 2 -20.65 -23.34 -53.87
CA LYS A 2 -21.54 -23.11 -52.72
C LYS A 2 -22.26 -24.37 -52.20
N GLU A 3 -22.77 -25.23 -53.08
CA GLU A 3 -23.49 -26.45 -52.66
C GLU A 3 -22.62 -27.48 -51.94
N LYS A 4 -21.35 -27.62 -52.32
CA LYS A 4 -20.40 -28.53 -51.64
C LYS A 4 -20.09 -28.05 -50.22
N ILE A 5 -20.03 -26.73 -50.01
CA ILE A 5 -19.81 -26.12 -48.70
C ILE A 5 -21.03 -26.36 -47.79
N VAL A 6 -22.25 -26.22 -48.31
CA VAL A 6 -23.50 -26.45 -47.57
C VAL A 6 -23.65 -27.93 -47.17
N ALA A 7 -23.30 -28.86 -48.06
CA ALA A 7 -23.33 -30.29 -47.75
C ALA A 7 -22.29 -30.69 -46.69
N PHE A 8 -21.09 -30.11 -46.74
CA PHE A 8 -20.04 -30.32 -45.76
C PHE A 8 -20.42 -29.75 -44.38
N LEU A 9 -20.98 -28.53 -44.35
CA LEU A 9 -21.51 -27.90 -43.14
C LEU A 9 -22.64 -28.71 -42.50
N LYS A 10 -23.57 -29.27 -43.29
CA LYS A 10 -24.65 -30.13 -42.76
C LYS A 10 -24.12 -31.43 -42.16
N LYS A 11 -23.13 -32.06 -42.78
CA LYS A 11 -22.59 -33.36 -42.32
C LYS A 11 -21.73 -33.22 -41.06
N ASN A 12 -21.05 -32.07 -40.91
CA ASN A 12 -20.15 -31.80 -39.78
C ASN A 12 -20.73 -30.77 -38.79
N LEU A 13 -22.01 -30.43 -38.91
CA LEU A 13 -22.67 -29.37 -38.13
C LEU A 13 -22.49 -29.58 -36.62
N LEU A 14 -22.66 -30.82 -36.17
CA LEU A 14 -22.56 -31.21 -34.77
C LEU A 14 -21.13 -31.03 -34.23
N VAL A 15 -20.11 -31.37 -35.04
CA VAL A 15 -18.70 -31.16 -34.70
C VAL A 15 -18.36 -29.68 -34.63
N ILE A 16 -18.88 -28.87 -35.56
CA ILE A 16 -18.68 -27.42 -35.56
C ILE A 16 -19.32 -26.77 -34.33
N ILE A 17 -20.53 -27.21 -33.95
CA ILE A 17 -21.21 -26.73 -32.73
C ILE A 17 -20.37 -27.06 -31.49
N ILE A 18 -19.81 -28.27 -31.39
CA ILE A 18 -18.95 -28.67 -30.28
C ILE A 18 -17.69 -27.79 -30.20
N ILE A 19 -17.05 -27.51 -31.34
CA ILE A 19 -15.85 -26.65 -31.40
C ILE A 19 -16.16 -25.22 -30.93
N ILE A 20 -17.28 -24.65 -31.35
CA ILE A 20 -17.71 -23.31 -30.91
C ILE A 20 -18.00 -23.31 -29.40
N LEU A 21 -18.68 -24.35 -28.89
CA LEU A 21 -18.98 -24.47 -27.47
C LEU A 21 -17.70 -24.55 -26.62
N LEU A 22 -16.69 -25.30 -27.08
CA LEU A 22 -15.37 -25.38 -26.44
C LEU A 22 -14.65 -24.04 -26.39
N MET A 23 -14.73 -23.23 -27.46
CA MET A 23 -14.16 -21.88 -27.46
C MET A 23 -14.83 -20.96 -26.44
N ILE A 24 -16.17 -20.99 -26.35
CA ILE A 24 -16.92 -20.19 -25.38
C ILE A 24 -16.58 -20.61 -23.93
N ILE A 25 -16.52 -21.92 -23.65
CA ILE A 25 -16.15 -22.42 -22.33
C ILE A 25 -14.72 -22.00 -21.97
N SER A 26 -13.79 -22.07 -22.92
CA SER A 26 -12.40 -21.66 -22.70
C SER A 26 -12.28 -20.17 -22.41
N SER A 27 -13.03 -19.30 -23.13
CA SER A 27 -13.00 -17.85 -22.87
C SER A 27 -13.58 -17.52 -21.49
N LEU A 28 -14.70 -18.14 -21.12
CA LEU A 28 -15.32 -17.96 -19.80
C LEU A 28 -14.40 -18.46 -18.68
N PHE A 29 -13.65 -19.54 -18.91
CA PHE A 29 -12.69 -20.05 -17.93
C PHE A 29 -11.50 -19.10 -17.75
N ILE A 30 -10.98 -18.53 -18.83
CA ILE A 30 -9.91 -17.50 -18.78
C ILE A 30 -10.40 -16.25 -18.05
N GLU A 31 -11.62 -15.79 -18.35
CA GLU A 31 -12.20 -14.61 -17.71
C GLU A 31 -12.44 -14.84 -16.21
N LYS A 32 -12.91 -16.02 -15.83
CA LYS A 32 -13.06 -16.43 -14.42
C LYS A 32 -11.71 -16.53 -13.70
N GLN A 33 -10.68 -17.05 -14.36
CA GLN A 33 -9.31 -17.07 -13.82
C GLN A 33 -8.81 -15.65 -13.60
N ASN A 34 -8.94 -14.77 -14.60
CA ASN A 34 -8.55 -13.36 -14.49
C ASN A 34 -9.28 -12.64 -13.35
N LEU A 35 -10.59 -12.85 -13.22
CA LEU A 35 -11.38 -12.33 -12.09
C LEU A 35 -10.91 -12.89 -10.75
N LYS A 36 -10.59 -14.19 -10.68
CA LYS A 36 -10.06 -14.80 -9.46
C LYS A 36 -8.69 -14.23 -9.09
N PHE A 37 -7.80 -14.02 -10.06
CA PHE A 37 -6.50 -13.39 -9.85
C PHE A 37 -6.65 -11.92 -9.45
N ALA A 38 -7.54 -11.16 -10.09
CA ALA A 38 -7.86 -9.79 -9.70
C ALA A 38 -8.42 -9.73 -8.27
N LEU A 39 -9.30 -10.66 -7.89
CA LEU A 39 -9.88 -10.74 -6.55
C LEU A 39 -8.83 -11.15 -5.50
N ILE A 40 -7.91 -12.05 -5.84
CA ILE A 40 -6.77 -12.43 -4.97
C ILE A 40 -5.83 -11.24 -4.80
N ASN A 41 -5.52 -10.51 -5.88
CA ASN A 41 -4.72 -9.29 -5.81
C ASN A 41 -5.40 -8.19 -5.00
N TYR A 42 -6.73 -8.05 -5.12
CA TYR A 42 -7.52 -7.09 -4.35
C TYR A 42 -7.62 -7.48 -2.86
N ARG A 43 -7.69 -8.78 -2.54
CA ARG A 43 -7.65 -9.29 -1.16
C ARG A 43 -6.24 -9.39 -0.56
N ALA A 44 -5.21 -9.33 -1.41
CA ALA A 44 -3.82 -9.23 -0.99
C ALA A 44 -3.45 -7.80 -0.57
N VAL A 45 -4.34 -6.83 -0.81
CA VAL A 45 -4.29 -5.51 -0.19
C VAL A 45 -4.70 -5.68 1.27
N PRO A 46 -3.75 -5.70 2.21
CA PRO A 46 -4.03 -6.06 3.57
C PRO A 46 -4.85 -4.98 4.28
N ASP A 47 -5.81 -5.41 5.11
CA ASP A 47 -6.65 -4.53 5.93
C ASP A 47 -5.86 -4.00 7.14
N VAL A 48 -4.82 -3.21 6.86
CA VAL A 48 -4.12 -2.44 7.88
C VAL A 48 -4.96 -1.22 8.18
N LYS A 49 -5.52 -1.18 9.39
CA LYS A 49 -6.27 0.00 9.87
C LYS A 49 -5.33 1.20 9.91
N LEU A 50 -5.45 2.10 8.94
CA LEU A 50 -4.68 3.33 8.90
C LEU A 50 -5.21 4.26 9.99
N THR A 51 -4.32 4.73 10.84
CA THR A 51 -4.69 5.59 11.97
C THR A 51 -3.66 6.66 12.17
N ASN A 52 -4.09 7.87 12.48
CA ASN A 52 -3.20 8.94 12.91
C ASN A 52 -3.81 9.67 14.11
N THR A 53 -3.32 9.32 15.28
CA THR A 53 -3.59 10.03 16.53
C THR A 53 -2.33 10.68 17.08
N LEU A 54 -1.22 10.64 16.32
CA LEU A 54 0.05 11.19 16.73
C LEU A 54 -0.10 12.71 16.89
N SER A 55 0.25 13.21 18.07
CA SER A 55 0.24 14.63 18.38
C SER A 55 1.55 15.02 19.03
N TYR A 56 1.93 16.28 18.84
CA TYR A 56 3.11 16.86 19.45
C TYR A 56 2.68 18.01 20.36
N SER A 57 3.19 18.00 21.58
CA SER A 57 3.02 19.06 22.56
C SER A 57 4.32 19.83 22.70
N SER A 58 4.29 21.09 22.26
CA SER A 58 5.43 22.01 22.38
C SER A 58 5.74 22.42 23.82
N TYR A 59 4.79 22.23 24.76
CA TYR A 59 4.94 22.66 26.16
C TYR A 59 5.93 21.78 26.93
N ASP A 60 5.91 20.47 26.70
CA ASP A 60 6.72 19.45 27.37
C ASP A 60 7.64 18.69 26.40
N ASN A 61 7.71 19.18 25.14
CA ASN A 61 8.50 18.61 24.05
C ASN A 61 8.26 17.10 23.93
N SER A 62 6.99 16.71 23.86
CA SER A 62 6.55 15.32 23.88
C SER A 62 5.59 15.00 22.73
N PHE A 63 5.60 13.73 22.33
CA PHE A 63 4.67 13.13 21.41
C PHE A 63 3.72 12.19 22.18
N SER A 64 2.46 12.16 21.76
CA SER A 64 1.43 11.25 22.28
C SER A 64 0.63 10.63 21.13
N GLY A 65 -0.02 9.48 21.38
CA GLY A 65 -0.78 8.74 20.36
C GLY A 65 0.11 7.85 19.47
N SER A 66 -0.35 7.55 18.25
CA SER A 66 0.37 6.70 17.29
C SER A 66 -0.05 7.00 15.86
N ALA A 67 0.85 6.75 14.89
CA ALA A 67 0.50 6.74 13.47
C ALA A 67 0.77 5.36 12.86
N THR A 68 -0.11 4.89 11.99
CA THR A 68 0.07 3.69 11.18
C THR A 68 -0.35 4.03 9.76
N GLY A 69 0.54 3.84 8.80
CA GLY A 69 0.40 4.37 7.44
C GLY A 69 0.97 3.45 6.36
N PHE A 70 0.55 3.69 5.11
CA PHE A 70 1.05 3.04 3.89
C PHE A 70 1.96 3.98 3.10
N VAL A 71 3.12 3.51 2.63
CA VAL A 71 4.06 4.31 1.83
C VAL A 71 3.60 4.36 0.38
N LYS A 72 3.23 5.56 -0.06
CA LYS A 72 2.83 5.88 -1.43
C LYS A 72 3.96 6.60 -2.14
N PHE A 73 4.30 6.16 -3.35
CA PHE A 73 5.19 6.85 -4.27
C PHE A 73 4.37 7.78 -5.19
N GLU A 74 4.89 8.95 -5.51
CA GLU A 74 4.23 9.96 -6.36
C GLU A 74 4.07 9.47 -7.80
N GLU A 75 5.12 8.88 -8.35
CA GLU A 75 5.04 8.12 -9.60
C GLU A 75 4.57 6.70 -9.31
N GLY A 76 3.31 6.40 -9.67
CA GLY A 76 2.75 5.06 -9.48
C GLY A 76 3.59 3.95 -10.11
N GLU A 77 4.31 4.21 -11.21
CA GLU A 77 5.19 3.21 -11.83
C GLU A 77 6.34 2.76 -10.91
N LYS A 78 6.78 3.63 -9.99
CA LYS A 78 7.79 3.34 -8.97
C LYS A 78 7.22 2.61 -7.75
N GLN A 79 5.89 2.51 -7.60
CA GLN A 79 5.28 1.76 -6.51
C GLN A 79 5.65 0.27 -6.63
N PRO A 80 6.17 -0.36 -5.55
CA PRO A 80 6.47 -1.79 -5.57
C PRO A 80 5.24 -2.62 -5.97
N LYS A 81 5.30 -3.25 -7.15
CA LYS A 81 4.15 -3.96 -7.76
C LYS A 81 3.94 -5.37 -7.22
N ASN A 82 4.93 -5.91 -6.50
CA ASN A 82 4.85 -7.24 -5.89
C ASN A 82 4.43 -7.11 -4.42
N LEU A 83 4.16 -8.26 -3.77
CA LEU A 83 4.01 -8.44 -2.32
C LEU A 83 5.28 -8.01 -1.55
N ASP A 84 5.84 -6.85 -1.88
CA ASP A 84 6.91 -6.25 -1.11
C ASP A 84 6.26 -5.76 0.17
N LEU A 85 6.49 -6.53 1.22
CA LEU A 85 5.78 -6.45 2.49
C LEU A 85 6.14 -5.14 3.24
N ARG A 86 7.12 -4.39 2.73
CA ARG A 86 7.76 -3.20 3.32
C ARG A 86 7.04 -1.89 3.02
N GLN A 87 5.72 -1.93 2.88
CA GLN A 87 4.92 -0.77 2.47
C GLN A 87 4.11 -0.17 3.61
N TYR A 88 4.18 -0.74 4.82
CA TYR A 88 3.45 -0.27 5.99
C TYR A 88 4.41 0.04 7.13
N TYR A 89 4.12 1.11 7.86
CA TYR A 89 4.90 1.50 9.02
C TYR A 89 4.00 1.96 10.16
N SER A 90 4.43 1.72 11.40
CA SER A 90 3.84 2.34 12.60
C SER A 90 4.87 3.21 13.31
N ILE A 91 4.45 4.39 13.75
CA ILE A 91 5.26 5.36 14.49
C ILE A 91 4.64 5.54 15.86
N GLN A 92 5.44 5.32 16.90
CA GLN A 92 4.99 5.40 18.29
C GLN A 92 6.00 6.16 19.16
N PRO A 93 5.53 7.04 20.06
CA PRO A 93 6.40 7.67 21.04
C PRO A 93 6.81 6.68 22.14
N THR A 94 8.04 6.82 22.63
CA THR A 94 8.56 6.03 23.75
C THR A 94 8.74 6.88 24.99
N ASN A 95 8.92 6.26 26.16
CA ASN A 95 9.24 6.99 27.39
C ASN A 95 10.71 7.41 27.48
N GLN A 96 11.54 7.11 26.47
CA GLN A 96 12.96 7.45 26.45
C GLN A 96 13.19 8.85 25.88
N ARG A 97 14.23 9.55 26.36
CA ARG A 97 14.70 10.82 25.81
C ARG A 97 16.14 10.68 25.31
N ASP A 98 16.47 11.39 24.24
CA ASP A 98 17.82 11.47 23.70
C ASP A 98 18.70 12.44 24.50
N ALA A 99 19.98 12.56 24.12
CA ALA A 99 20.93 13.46 24.78
C ALA A 99 20.56 14.96 24.66
N GLY A 100 19.70 15.32 23.70
CA GLY A 100 19.15 16.66 23.53
C GLY A 100 17.85 16.89 24.31
N GLY A 101 17.40 15.92 25.09
CA GLY A 101 16.15 15.98 25.84
C GLY A 101 14.88 15.79 25.01
N ASN A 102 14.99 15.36 23.75
CA ASN A 102 13.81 15.09 22.91
C ASN A 102 13.30 13.67 23.15
N GLN A 103 11.99 13.47 23.09
CA GLN A 103 11.40 12.15 23.20
C GLN A 103 11.77 11.29 21.99
N VAL A 104 12.23 10.07 22.24
CA VAL A 104 12.56 9.08 21.21
C VAL A 104 11.28 8.45 20.69
N LEU A 105 11.15 8.31 19.37
CA LEU A 105 10.08 7.55 18.72
C LEU A 105 10.62 6.26 18.11
N THR A 106 9.77 5.26 17.96
CA THR A 106 10.04 4.03 17.21
C THR A 106 9.32 4.02 15.88
N LEU A 107 10.01 3.61 14.83
CA LEU A 107 9.45 3.25 13.53
C LEU A 107 9.43 1.73 13.40
N ASP A 108 8.24 1.17 13.33
CA ASP A 108 7.97 -0.25 13.23
C ASP A 108 7.63 -0.58 11.77
N GLU A 109 8.51 -1.29 11.06
CA GLU A 109 8.22 -1.80 9.71
C GLU A 109 7.22 -2.94 9.80
N ILE A 110 6.06 -2.77 9.19
CA ILE A 110 4.97 -3.72 9.22
C ILE A 110 4.99 -4.54 7.95
N ILE A 111 5.16 -5.86 8.08
CA ILE A 111 4.86 -6.80 7.00
C ILE A 111 3.45 -7.29 7.16
N VAL A 112 2.73 -7.30 6.04
CA VAL A 112 1.43 -7.93 6.00
C VAL A 112 1.45 -9.11 5.07
N MET A 113 1.51 -10.29 5.67
CA MET A 113 1.18 -11.52 4.98
C MET A 113 -0.33 -11.53 4.80
N SER A 114 -0.82 -11.80 3.59
CA SER A 114 -2.23 -11.68 3.17
C SER A 114 -3.26 -12.53 3.94
N GLN A 115 -2.88 -13.13 5.08
CA GLN A 115 -3.72 -13.91 5.98
C GLN A 115 -3.47 -13.66 7.48
N LEU A 116 -2.58 -12.72 7.84
CA LEU A 116 -2.24 -12.40 9.23
C LEU A 116 -2.25 -10.87 9.43
N PRO A 117 -2.60 -10.38 10.63
CA PRO A 117 -2.54 -8.97 10.93
C PRO A 117 -1.13 -8.42 10.69
N PRO A 118 -1.00 -7.15 10.32
CA PRO A 118 0.28 -6.45 10.18
C PRO A 118 1.22 -6.71 11.38
N GLU A 119 2.38 -7.33 11.14
CA GLU A 119 3.40 -7.60 12.17
C GLU A 119 4.63 -6.70 11.97
N SER A 120 5.08 -6.05 13.06
CA SER A 120 6.29 -5.22 13.11
C SER A 120 7.54 -6.09 13.11
N ILE A 121 8.47 -5.87 12.17
CA ILE A 121 9.65 -6.73 11.95
C ILE A 121 10.97 -6.04 12.20
N GLY A 122 10.95 -4.71 12.30
CA GLY A 122 12.11 -3.93 12.70
C GLY A 122 11.66 -2.66 13.38
N LYS A 123 12.29 -2.32 14.50
CA LYS A 123 12.12 -1.04 15.18
C LYS A 123 13.37 -0.21 14.99
N SER A 124 13.28 0.96 14.35
CA SER A 124 14.36 1.95 14.35
C SER A 124 14.00 3.12 15.26
N LYS A 125 15.01 3.69 15.93
CA LYS A 125 14.83 4.92 16.70
C LYS A 125 14.91 6.11 15.75
N MET A 126 14.03 7.07 15.95
CA MET A 126 14.06 8.36 15.25
C MET A 126 14.31 9.49 16.23
N THR A 127 15.04 10.50 15.76
CA THR A 127 15.35 11.72 16.52
C THR A 127 14.89 12.95 15.76
N LYS A 128 14.45 13.98 16.48
CA LYS A 128 14.15 15.29 15.89
C LYS A 128 15.47 15.95 15.48
N LYS A 129 15.65 16.20 14.19
CA LYS A 129 16.84 16.87 13.65
C LYS A 129 16.66 18.37 13.51
N ASN A 130 15.49 18.80 13.07
CA ASN A 130 15.22 20.21 12.83
C ASN A 130 13.73 20.52 12.92
N GLU A 131 13.39 21.80 13.01
CA GLU A 131 12.04 22.32 12.91
C GLU A 131 12.05 23.56 12.01
N ILE A 132 11.24 23.52 10.95
CA ILE A 132 11.14 24.59 9.95
C ILE A 132 9.68 25.03 9.89
N GLY A 133 9.36 26.11 10.61
CA GLY A 133 8.00 26.63 10.67
C GLY A 133 7.02 25.63 11.31
N SER A 134 6.04 25.16 10.52
CA SER A 134 5.09 24.12 10.96
C SER A 134 5.59 22.69 10.79
N VAL A 135 6.78 22.47 10.19
CA VAL A 135 7.30 21.14 9.87
C VAL A 135 8.40 20.70 10.83
N ILE A 136 8.22 19.54 11.46
CA ILE A 136 9.25 18.85 12.26
C ILE A 136 9.96 17.82 11.36
N VAL A 137 11.29 17.88 11.32
CA VAL A 137 12.12 16.92 10.59
C VAL A 137 12.61 15.85 11.57
N LEU A 138 12.18 14.61 11.35
CA LEU A 138 12.62 13.41 12.06
C LEU A 138 13.62 12.66 11.18
N GLU A 139 14.65 12.07 11.79
CA GLU A 139 15.64 11.25 11.07
C GLU A 139 15.90 9.96 11.85
N ASP A 140 15.91 8.84 11.14
CA ASP A 140 16.23 7.53 11.70
C ASP A 140 17.74 7.28 11.79
N GLU A 141 18.15 6.17 12.41
CA GLU A 141 19.55 5.78 12.54
C GLU A 141 20.25 5.52 11.18
N ASN A 142 19.49 5.30 10.10
CA ASN A 142 19.98 5.08 8.74
C ASN A 142 20.02 6.36 7.89
N GLY A 143 19.64 7.52 8.45
CA GLY A 143 19.62 8.81 7.76
C GLY A 143 18.36 9.07 6.92
N VAL A 144 17.33 8.24 7.03
CA VAL A 144 16.02 8.46 6.39
C VAL A 144 15.29 9.58 7.11
N ARG A 145 14.80 10.56 6.35
CA ARG A 145 14.12 11.75 6.90
C ARG A 145 12.62 11.72 6.67
N PHE A 146 11.88 11.98 7.74
CA PHE A 146 10.44 12.19 7.75
C PHE A 146 10.11 13.63 8.12
N TYR A 147 9.05 14.17 7.54
CA TYR A 147 8.63 15.56 7.67
C TYR A 147 7.20 15.54 8.18
N PHE A 148 7.01 15.91 9.44
CA PHE A 148 5.71 15.97 10.08
C PHE A 148 5.22 17.42 10.10
N ASN A 149 4.09 17.69 9.45
CA ASN A 149 3.44 19.00 9.50
C ASN A 149 2.51 19.09 10.72
N LYS A 150 2.79 19.99 11.66
CA LYS A 150 2.03 20.19 12.90
C LYS A 150 0.57 20.57 12.67
N ASP A 151 0.28 21.28 11.58
CA ASP A 151 -1.06 21.84 11.31
C ASP A 151 -1.96 20.80 10.63
N SER A 152 -1.48 20.16 9.56
CA SER A 152 -2.23 19.15 8.81
C SER A 152 -2.13 17.75 9.42
N LYS A 153 -1.15 17.53 10.32
CA LYS A 153 -0.75 16.22 10.86
C LYS A 153 -0.23 15.23 9.82
N GLU A 154 0.08 15.72 8.62
CA GLU A 154 0.61 14.94 7.51
C GLU A 154 2.07 14.56 7.77
N ILE A 155 2.47 13.36 7.33
CA ILE A 155 3.84 12.86 7.40
C ILE A 155 4.30 12.52 5.98
N SER A 156 5.37 13.16 5.52
CA SER A 156 6.03 12.84 4.25
C SER A 156 7.45 12.31 4.49
N MET A 157 7.97 11.53 3.55
CA MET A 157 9.32 10.96 3.61
C MET A 157 10.16 11.60 2.50
N LYS A 158 11.36 12.11 2.81
CA LYS A 158 12.21 12.71 1.78
C LYS A 158 13.11 11.68 1.12
N ASN A 159 12.58 11.12 0.05
CA ASN A 159 13.27 10.82 -1.21
C ASN A 159 12.44 11.44 -2.36
N GLU A 160 12.13 12.73 -2.21
CA GLU A 160 11.45 13.68 -3.14
C GLU A 160 10.08 13.30 -3.74
N ASP A 161 9.76 12.02 -3.93
CA ASP A 161 8.58 11.52 -4.64
C ASP A 161 7.73 10.57 -3.77
N SER A 162 7.62 10.74 -2.44
CA SER A 162 6.84 9.78 -1.61
C SER A 162 6.19 10.38 -0.36
N SER A 163 4.96 9.95 -0.06
CA SER A 163 4.20 10.34 1.13
C SER A 163 3.68 9.13 1.91
N LEU A 164 3.57 9.27 3.23
CA LEU A 164 2.97 8.24 4.08
C LEU A 164 1.46 8.50 4.19
N VAL A 165 0.66 7.66 3.55
CA VAL A 165 -0.80 7.77 3.58
C VAL A 165 -1.33 7.21 4.89
N THR A 166 -1.90 8.07 5.73
CA THR A 166 -2.44 7.70 7.05
C THR A 166 -3.97 7.79 7.13
N ASN A 167 -4.67 7.86 5.99
CA ASN A 167 -6.13 7.98 5.88
C ASN A 167 -6.71 6.99 4.85
N ASP A 168 -7.74 6.24 5.25
CA ASP A 168 -8.44 5.24 4.44
C ASP A 168 -9.07 5.79 3.15
N LEU A 169 -9.50 7.05 3.13
CA LEU A 169 -10.08 7.65 1.92
C LEU A 169 -9.01 7.85 0.85
N GLU A 170 -7.89 8.46 1.25
CA GLU A 170 -6.75 8.72 0.35
C GLU A 170 -6.12 7.41 -0.13
N TYR A 171 -6.04 6.41 0.76
CA TYR A 171 -5.60 5.07 0.42
C TYR A 171 -6.49 4.42 -0.64
N ARG A 172 -7.81 4.44 -0.45
CA ARG A 172 -8.76 3.89 -1.43
C ARG A 172 -8.70 4.60 -2.77
N ASP A 173 -8.55 5.92 -2.77
CA ASP A 173 -8.44 6.69 -4.00
C ASP A 173 -7.13 6.41 -4.76
N PHE A 174 -6.02 6.21 -4.03
CA PHE A 174 -4.77 5.76 -4.61
C PHE A 174 -4.91 4.36 -5.23
N VAL A 175 -5.40 3.37 -4.47
CA VAL A 175 -5.56 1.99 -4.93
C VAL A 175 -6.48 1.92 -6.16
N ARG A 176 -7.57 2.70 -6.19
CA ARG A 176 -8.47 2.76 -7.36
C ARG A 176 -7.81 3.33 -8.62
N LYS A 177 -6.93 4.32 -8.46
CA LYS A 177 -6.18 4.90 -9.60
C LYS A 177 -5.06 3.98 -10.07
N PHE A 178 -4.42 3.26 -9.14
CA PHE A 178 -3.30 2.37 -9.42
C PHE A 178 -3.72 1.04 -10.08
N LEU A 179 -4.90 0.50 -9.72
CA LEU A 179 -5.44 -0.75 -10.27
C LEU A 179 -6.22 -0.57 -11.59
N ARG A 180 -6.34 0.65 -12.12
CA ARG A 180 -6.91 0.94 -13.44
C ARG A 180 -5.82 0.96 -14.50
#